data_AF-A0ABD2H509-F1
#
_entry.id   AF-A0ABD2H509-F1
#
_cell.length_a   1.000
_cell.length_b   1.000
_cell.length_c   1.000
_cell.angle_alpha   90.00
_cell.angle_beta   90.00
_cell.angle_gamma   90.00
#
_symmetry.space_group_name_H-M   'P 1'
#
loop_
_entity.id
_entity.type
_entity.pdbx_description
1 polymer ?
#
loop_
_entity_poly.entity_id
_entity_poly.type
_entity_poly.pdbx_seq_one_letter_code
_entity_poly.pdbx_strand_id
1 'polypeptide(L)'
;MAKEKETRRIRPLLTQKATQVLVQALVISRLDYCNSLLAGLPACAIRPLQLIQNAAACLVFNLPKCSHTTPLLRSLHWLPVTARIHFKTLVPAYHAVNGSGPSYIQDMVKPYTPARALRSASAKRLAAPALRGGPKFPSAKTRGFAILAPKWWNELPIDIRTAESSHIFQSRLKTHLFRLHFEQ
;
A
#
# COMPACT_ATOMS: atom_id res chain seq x y z
N MET A 1 -5.34 14.39 -14.24
CA MET A 1 -5.14 14.40 -15.71
C MET A 1 -4.67 15.76 -16.26
N ALA A 2 -5.26 16.91 -15.89
CA ALA A 2 -4.83 18.22 -16.40
C ALA A 2 -3.35 18.56 -16.05
N LYS A 3 -2.96 18.40 -14.78
CA LYS A 3 -1.59 18.69 -14.32
C LYS A 3 -0.51 17.82 -14.97
N GLU A 4 -0.81 16.55 -15.28
CA GLU A 4 0.11 15.65 -15.99
C GLU A 4 0.38 16.14 -17.42
N LYS A 5 -0.67 16.62 -18.12
CA LYS A 5 -0.56 17.17 -19.47
C LYS A 5 0.31 18.44 -19.50
N GLU A 6 0.16 19.31 -18.51
CA GLU A 6 0.99 20.51 -18.35
C GLU A 6 2.45 20.16 -18.11
N THR A 7 2.74 19.24 -17.18
CA THR A 7 4.11 18.79 -16.91
C THR A 7 4.77 18.16 -18.14
N ARG A 8 3.98 17.54 -19.03
CA ARG A 8 4.50 16.96 -20.28
C ARG A 8 4.91 18.01 -21.30
N ARG A 9 4.28 19.19 -21.31
CA ARG A 9 4.64 20.29 -22.21
C ARG A 9 5.98 20.91 -21.85
N ILE A 10 6.24 21.08 -20.55
CA ILE A 10 7.49 21.65 -20.05
C ILE A 10 8.61 20.61 -19.87
N ARG A 11 8.32 19.31 -20.05
CA ARG A 11 9.29 18.22 -19.88
C ARG A 11 10.61 18.39 -20.64
N PRO A 12 10.64 18.90 -21.89
CA PRO A 12 11.90 19.11 -22.62
C PRO A 12 12.84 20.13 -21.95
N LEU A 13 12.29 21.01 -21.12
CA LEU A 13 13.03 22.08 -20.43
C LEU A 13 13.53 21.64 -19.04
N LEU A 14 13.19 20.43 -18.60
CA LEU A 14 13.44 19.97 -17.24
C LEU A 14 14.42 18.81 -17.20
N THR A 15 15.24 18.78 -16.14
CA THR A 15 16.03 17.59 -15.82
C THR A 15 15.11 16.46 -15.37
N GLN A 16 15.59 15.22 -15.48
CA GLN A 16 14.87 14.05 -14.97
C GLN A 16 14.55 14.19 -13.48
N LYS A 17 15.52 14.69 -12.69
CA LYS A 17 15.34 14.85 -11.24
C LYS A 17 14.27 15.88 -10.90
N ALA A 18 14.28 17.04 -11.56
CA ALA A 18 13.24 18.06 -11.38
C ALA A 18 11.86 17.51 -11.76
N THR A 19 11.76 16.78 -12.88
CA THR A 19 10.53 16.11 -13.31
C THR A 19 10.04 15.10 -12.27
N GLN A 20 10.94 14.31 -11.69
CA GLN A 20 10.60 13.35 -10.64
C GLN A 20 9.96 14.06 -9.43
N VAL A 21 10.52 15.18 -8.98
CA VAL A 21 9.98 15.97 -7.85
C VAL A 21 8.60 16.53 -8.20
N LEU A 22 8.41 17.11 -9.39
CA LEU A 22 7.12 17.63 -9.84
C LEU A 22 6.05 16.53 -9.90
N VAL A 23 6.39 15.38 -10.49
CA VAL A 23 5.48 14.24 -10.58
C VAL A 23 5.13 13.70 -9.18
N GLN A 24 6.10 13.64 -8.27
CA GLN A 24 5.87 13.25 -6.88
C GLN A 24 4.88 14.21 -6.20
N ALA A 25 5.08 15.52 -6.36
CA ALA A 25 4.27 16.55 -5.73
C ALA A 25 2.85 16.67 -6.33
N LEU A 26 2.69 16.47 -7.64
CA LEU A 26 1.43 16.74 -8.34
C LEU A 26 0.58 15.49 -8.61
N VAL A 27 1.22 14.34 -8.83
CA VAL A 27 0.55 13.08 -9.20
C VAL A 27 0.61 12.09 -8.06
N ILE A 28 1.80 11.77 -7.55
CA ILE A 28 1.95 10.71 -6.54
C ILE A 28 1.30 11.13 -5.21
N SER A 29 1.43 12.38 -4.79
CA SER A 29 0.74 12.90 -3.60
C SER A 29 -0.78 12.69 -3.63
N ARG A 30 -1.39 12.84 -4.81
CA ARG A 30 -2.83 12.63 -5.04
C ARG A 30 -3.19 11.16 -5.11
N LEU A 31 -2.33 10.32 -5.68
CA LEU A 31 -2.48 8.87 -5.67
C LEU A 31 -2.35 8.28 -4.26
N ASP A 32 -1.54 8.89 -3.40
CA ASP A 32 -1.33 8.45 -2.02
C ASP A 32 -2.36 9.05 -1.04
N TYR A 33 -3.18 10.00 -1.48
CA TYR A 33 -4.23 10.60 -0.66
C TYR A 33 -5.37 9.61 -0.42
N CYS A 34 -5.57 9.22 0.84
CA CYS A 34 -6.64 8.31 1.28
C CYS A 34 -6.71 6.97 0.52
N ASN A 35 -5.62 6.51 -0.07
CA ASN A 35 -5.63 5.27 -0.86
C ASN A 35 -5.89 4.00 -0.04
N SER A 36 -5.72 4.04 1.30
CA SER A 36 -6.14 2.96 2.19
C SER A 36 -7.64 2.66 2.10
N LEU A 37 -8.48 3.64 1.73
CA LEU A 37 -9.91 3.45 1.50
C LEU A 37 -10.22 2.61 0.25
N LEU A 38 -9.24 2.47 -0.64
CA LEU A 38 -9.36 1.63 -1.84
C LEU A 38 -9.07 0.15 -1.55
N ALA A 39 -8.74 -0.19 -0.31
CA ALA A 39 -8.51 -1.56 0.11
C ALA A 39 -9.74 -2.45 -0.17
N GLY A 40 -9.50 -3.62 -0.77
CA GLY A 40 -10.56 -4.58 -1.10
C GLY A 40 -11.42 -4.25 -2.32
N LEU A 41 -11.14 -3.15 -3.03
CA LEU A 41 -11.77 -2.88 -4.32
C LEU A 41 -11.28 -3.87 -5.40
N PRO A 42 -12.13 -4.19 -6.40
CA PRO A 42 -11.72 -5.07 -7.49
C PRO A 42 -10.62 -4.43 -8.34
N ALA A 43 -9.79 -5.27 -8.96
CA ALA A 43 -8.66 -4.83 -9.78
C ALA A 43 -9.06 -3.87 -10.91
N CYS A 44 -10.28 -3.97 -11.45
CA CYS A 44 -10.79 -3.06 -12.47
C CYS A 44 -10.89 -1.60 -11.97
N ALA A 45 -11.17 -1.38 -10.68
CA ALA A 45 -11.22 -0.04 -10.07
C ALA A 45 -9.82 0.51 -9.76
N ILE A 46 -8.85 -0.36 -9.49
CA ILE A 46 -7.46 0.03 -9.20
C ILE A 46 -6.66 0.26 -10.49
N ARG A 47 -6.99 -0.45 -11.57
CA ARG A 47 -6.27 -0.41 -12.85
C ARG A 47 -6.09 1.02 -13.40
N PRO A 48 -7.10 1.92 -13.41
CA PRO A 48 -6.92 3.29 -13.88
C PRO A 48 -5.84 4.05 -13.10
N LEU A 49 -5.74 3.83 -11.79
CA LEU A 49 -4.72 4.47 -10.94
C LEU A 49 -3.32 3.96 -11.28
N GLN A 50 -3.18 2.66 -11.55
CA GLN A 50 -1.91 2.09 -12.02
C GLN A 50 -1.50 2.68 -13.37
N LEU A 51 -2.45 2.87 -14.29
CA LEU A 51 -2.17 3.50 -15.58
C LEU A 51 -1.67 4.94 -15.42
N ILE A 52 -2.25 5.71 -14.49
CA ILE A 52 -1.78 7.06 -14.16
C ILE A 52 -0.35 7.01 -13.61
N GLN A 53 -0.05 6.09 -12.70
CA GLN A 53 1.30 5.93 -12.17
C GLN A 53 2.30 5.52 -13.26
N ASN A 54 1.90 4.64 -14.17
CA ASN A 54 2.75 4.20 -15.27
C ASN A 54 3.05 5.35 -16.23
N ALA A 55 2.04 6.12 -16.62
CA ALA A 55 2.20 7.30 -17.46
C ALA A 55 3.12 8.34 -16.79
N ALA A 56 2.98 8.52 -15.48
CA ALA A 56 3.84 9.38 -14.67
C ALA A 56 5.30 8.91 -14.65
N ALA A 57 5.55 7.60 -14.53
CA ALA A 57 6.90 7.05 -14.62
C ALA A 57 7.50 7.27 -16.01
N CYS A 58 6.75 6.99 -17.08
CA CYS A 58 7.19 7.29 -18.45
C CYS A 58 7.50 8.78 -18.64
N LEU A 59 6.71 9.67 -18.06
CA LEU A 59 6.97 11.12 -18.11
C LEU A 59 8.30 11.49 -17.46
N VAL A 60 8.66 10.90 -16.31
CA VAL A 60 9.95 11.14 -15.66
C VAL A 60 11.11 10.77 -16.58
N PHE A 61 11.05 9.61 -17.24
CA PHE A 61 12.09 9.16 -18.17
C PHE A 61 11.96 9.71 -19.60
N ASN A 62 10.97 10.57 -19.86
CA ASN A 62 10.66 11.08 -21.20
C ASN A 62 10.41 9.97 -22.25
N LEU A 63 9.71 8.91 -21.83
CA LEU A 63 9.37 7.77 -22.68
C LEU A 63 7.92 7.82 -23.19
N PRO A 64 7.62 7.08 -24.28
CA PRO A 64 6.24 6.83 -24.71
C PRO A 64 5.36 6.25 -23.60
N LYS A 65 4.05 6.51 -23.68
CA LYS A 65 3.09 6.03 -22.66
C LYS A 65 3.00 4.51 -22.55
N CYS A 66 3.28 3.80 -23.64
CA CYS A 66 3.18 2.34 -23.72
C CYS A 66 4.51 1.63 -23.41
N SER A 67 5.53 2.36 -22.95
CA SER A 67 6.83 1.77 -22.60
C SER A 67 6.72 0.82 -21.40
N HIS A 68 7.59 -0.19 -21.39
CA HIS A 68 7.66 -1.19 -20.32
C HIS A 68 7.93 -0.50 -18.98
N THR A 69 6.92 -0.45 -18.10
CA THR A 69 6.95 0.44 -16.93
C THR A 69 7.60 -0.19 -15.71
N THR A 70 7.60 -1.52 -15.59
CA THR A 70 8.21 -2.25 -14.46
C THR A 70 9.65 -1.82 -14.13
N PRO A 71 10.60 -1.72 -15.09
CA PRO A 71 11.95 -1.25 -14.82
C PRO A 71 11.99 0.24 -14.42
N LEU A 72 11.05 1.06 -14.91
CA LEU A 72 10.96 2.47 -14.55
C LEU A 72 10.49 2.65 -13.10
N LEU A 73 9.50 1.86 -12.67
CA LEU A 73 9.04 1.86 -11.28
C LEU A 73 10.14 1.35 -10.35
N ARG A 74 10.90 0.33 -10.78
CA ARG A 74 12.04 -0.21 -10.02
C ARG A 74 13.12 0.85 -9.84
N SER A 75 13.56 1.52 -10.90
CA SER A 75 14.60 2.55 -10.83
C SER A 75 14.17 3.80 -10.05
N LEU A 76 12.86 4.12 -10.02
CA LEU A 76 12.31 5.18 -9.17
C LEU A 76 12.06 4.76 -7.72
N HIS A 77 12.25 3.48 -7.38
CA HIS A 77 11.82 2.88 -6.11
C HIS A 77 10.34 3.15 -5.78
N TRP A 78 9.50 3.15 -6.81
CA TRP A 78 8.06 3.34 -6.68
C TRP A 78 7.34 1.99 -6.62
N LEU A 79 6.60 1.77 -5.51
CA LEU A 79 5.70 0.62 -5.40
C LEU A 79 4.52 0.76 -6.37
N PRO A 80 4.00 -0.35 -6.94
CA PRO A 80 2.72 -0.36 -7.65
C PRO A 80 1.57 0.14 -6.76
N VAL A 81 0.49 0.63 -7.36
CA VAL A 81 -0.65 1.20 -6.61
C VAL A 81 -1.25 0.19 -5.64
N THR A 82 -1.38 -1.07 -6.02
CA THR A 82 -1.84 -2.15 -5.13
C THR A 82 -0.97 -2.27 -3.88
N ALA A 83 0.34 -2.33 -4.05
CA ALA A 83 1.31 -2.38 -2.94
C ALA A 83 1.26 -1.11 -2.07
N ARG A 84 1.03 0.07 -2.67
CA ARG A 84 0.85 1.33 -1.92
C ARG A 84 -0.39 1.30 -1.03
N ILE A 85 -1.50 0.74 -1.52
CA ILE A 85 -2.73 0.56 -0.74
C ILE A 85 -2.46 -0.38 0.45
N HIS A 86 -1.75 -1.49 0.23
CA HIS A 86 -1.33 -2.39 1.32
C HIS A 86 -0.49 -1.65 2.35
N PHE A 87 0.55 -0.93 1.91
CA PHE A 87 1.42 -0.14 2.78
C PHE A 87 0.63 0.84 3.64
N LYS A 88 -0.22 1.66 3.00
CA LYS A 88 -1.02 2.71 3.68
C LYS A 88 -2.14 2.16 4.55
N THR A 89 -2.55 0.90 4.35
CA THR A 89 -3.50 0.21 5.25
C THR A 89 -2.78 -0.38 6.46
N LEU A 90 -1.58 -0.94 6.26
CA LEU A 90 -0.82 -1.60 7.32
C LEU A 90 -0.15 -0.62 8.30
N VAL A 91 0.19 0.60 7.87
CA VAL A 91 0.77 1.62 8.77
C VAL A 91 -0.20 2.02 9.90
N PRO A 92 -1.48 2.39 9.64
CA PRO A 92 -2.46 2.59 10.71
C PRO A 92 -2.67 1.34 11.57
N ALA A 93 -2.63 0.14 10.97
CA ALA A 93 -2.75 -1.11 11.72
C ALA A 93 -1.59 -1.30 12.71
N TYR A 94 -0.36 -0.98 12.32
CA TYR A 94 0.80 -0.98 13.22
C TYR A 94 0.59 -0.05 14.42
N HIS A 95 0.11 1.18 14.17
CA HIS A 95 -0.17 2.13 15.23
C HIS A 95 -1.27 1.62 16.17
N ALA A 96 -2.32 1.00 15.62
CA ALA A 96 -3.39 0.40 16.39
C ALA A 96 -2.90 -0.77 17.27
N VAL A 97 -2.10 -1.68 16.71
CA VAL A 97 -1.52 -2.83 17.45
C VAL A 97 -0.63 -2.38 18.60
N ASN A 98 0.11 -1.27 18.45
CA ASN A 98 1.01 -0.76 19.48
C ASN A 98 0.37 0.33 20.35
N GLY A 99 -0.96 0.54 20.29
CA GLY A 99 -1.67 1.49 21.16
C GLY A 99 -1.39 2.98 20.89
N SER A 100 -0.73 3.31 19.77
CA SER A 100 -0.38 4.70 19.39
C SER A 100 -1.31 5.31 18.34
N GLY A 101 -2.27 4.54 17.83
CA GLY A 101 -3.28 5.01 16.87
C GLY A 101 -4.52 5.61 17.55
N PRO A 102 -5.45 6.20 16.80
CA PRO A 102 -6.74 6.63 17.33
C PRO A 102 -7.56 5.46 17.89
N SER A 103 -8.31 5.69 18.99
CA SER A 103 -9.10 4.65 19.68
C SER A 103 -10.02 3.88 18.73
N TYR A 104 -10.72 4.59 17.83
CA TYR A 104 -11.62 3.95 16.88
C TYR A 104 -10.93 2.93 15.94
N ILE A 105 -9.64 3.12 15.61
CA ILE A 105 -8.87 2.14 14.82
C ILE A 105 -8.39 0.99 15.71
N GLN A 106 -7.98 1.28 16.95
CA GLN A 106 -7.61 0.26 17.93
C GLN A 106 -8.77 -0.72 18.17
N ASP A 107 -9.98 -0.20 18.34
CA ASP A 107 -11.18 -1.00 18.59
C ASP A 107 -11.52 -1.95 17.42
N MET A 108 -11.13 -1.58 16.19
CA MET A 108 -11.29 -2.42 15.00
C MET A 108 -10.24 -3.53 14.89
N VAL A 109 -9.13 -3.44 15.62
CA VAL A 109 -7.96 -4.32 15.49
C VAL A 109 -7.73 -5.08 16.79
N LYS A 110 -8.30 -6.28 16.90
CA LYS A 110 -8.22 -7.08 18.13
C LYS A 110 -7.01 -8.01 18.14
N PRO A 111 -6.18 -8.01 19.20
CA PRO A 111 -5.13 -9.01 19.36
C PRO A 111 -5.70 -10.43 19.34
N TYR A 112 -4.96 -11.36 18.75
CA TYR A 112 -5.34 -12.78 18.79
C TYR A 112 -4.95 -13.38 20.15
N THR A 113 -5.94 -13.79 20.93
CA THR A 113 -5.76 -14.50 22.20
C THR A 113 -5.98 -16.00 21.98
N PRO A 114 -4.92 -16.85 21.95
CA PRO A 114 -5.10 -18.28 21.80
C PRO A 114 -5.69 -18.90 23.07
N ALA A 115 -6.53 -19.92 22.93
CA ALA A 115 -7.14 -20.65 24.07
C ALA A 115 -6.11 -21.44 24.91
N ARG A 116 -4.90 -21.64 24.39
CA ARG A 116 -3.77 -22.30 25.06
C ARG A 116 -2.50 -21.49 24.79
N ALA A 117 -1.56 -21.45 25.73
CA ALA A 117 -0.26 -20.84 25.50
C ALA A 117 0.48 -21.56 24.35
N LEU A 118 0.57 -20.90 23.20
CA LEU A 118 1.25 -21.41 22.01
C LEU A 118 2.53 -20.61 21.76
N ARG A 119 3.53 -21.24 21.13
CA ARG A 119 4.75 -20.56 20.67
C ARG A 119 4.48 -19.38 19.72
N SER A 120 3.31 -19.35 19.07
CA SER A 120 2.85 -18.24 18.22
C SER A 120 2.25 -17.05 18.99
N ALA A 121 2.14 -17.12 20.32
CA ALA A 121 1.61 -16.02 21.13
C ALA A 121 2.50 -14.77 21.08
N SER A 122 3.82 -14.93 20.94
CA SER A 122 4.77 -13.82 20.75
C SER A 122 4.69 -13.17 19.36
N ALA A 123 3.87 -13.70 18.44
CA ALA A 123 3.89 -13.31 17.05
C ALA A 123 3.11 -12.03 16.71
N LYS A 124 2.56 -11.29 17.70
CA LYS A 124 1.67 -10.12 17.51
C LYS A 124 0.62 -10.35 16.41
N ARG A 125 -0.11 -11.47 16.47
CA ARG A 125 -1.18 -11.79 15.51
C ARG A 125 -2.46 -11.04 15.85
N LEU A 126 -3.27 -10.79 14.83
CA LEU A 126 -4.59 -10.18 14.96
C LEU A 126 -5.70 -11.21 14.77
N ALA A 127 -6.78 -11.07 15.53
CA ALA A 127 -7.97 -11.87 15.35
C ALA A 127 -8.66 -11.44 14.04
N ALA A 128 -8.69 -12.34 13.06
CA ALA A 128 -9.46 -12.12 11.84
C ALA A 128 -10.95 -12.34 12.15
N PRO A 129 -11.86 -11.41 11.80
CA PRO A 129 -13.29 -11.62 12.01
C PRO A 129 -13.76 -12.86 11.23
N ALA A 130 -14.51 -13.75 11.89
CA ALA A 130 -15.15 -14.86 11.21
C ALA A 130 -16.19 -14.33 10.23
N LEU A 131 -15.94 -14.49 8.93
CA LEU A 131 -16.89 -14.10 7.89
C LEU A 131 -18.06 -15.07 7.89
N ARG A 132 -19.20 -14.69 8.48
CA ARG A 132 -20.48 -15.37 8.24
C ARG A 132 -21.03 -14.88 6.89
N GLY A 133 -20.67 -15.57 5.82
CA GLY A 133 -21.15 -15.30 4.47
C GLY A 133 -20.23 -15.91 3.42
N GLY A 134 -20.78 -16.78 2.56
CA GLY A 134 -20.00 -17.51 1.56
C GLY A 134 -19.34 -16.61 0.50
N PRO A 135 -18.37 -17.16 -0.26
CA PRO A 135 -17.51 -16.42 -1.20
C PRO A 135 -18.23 -15.77 -2.39
N LYS A 136 -19.55 -16.01 -2.55
CA LYS A 136 -20.30 -15.63 -3.74
C LYS A 136 -20.65 -14.14 -3.82
N PHE A 137 -20.69 -13.42 -2.68
CA PHE A 137 -20.88 -11.95 -2.67
C PHE A 137 -20.14 -11.32 -1.48
N PRO A 138 -18.89 -10.85 -1.63
CA PRO A 138 -18.23 -10.09 -0.57
C PRO A 138 -19.01 -8.79 -0.35
N SER A 139 -19.79 -8.75 0.73
CA SER A 139 -20.47 -7.55 1.22
C SER A 139 -19.47 -6.39 1.40
N ALA A 140 -19.93 -5.15 1.42
CA ALA A 140 -19.08 -3.99 1.74
C ALA A 140 -18.30 -4.18 3.06
N LYS A 141 -18.86 -4.93 4.01
CA LYS A 141 -18.21 -5.28 5.29
C LYS A 141 -16.94 -6.12 5.06
N THR A 142 -16.92 -7.04 4.09
CA THR A 142 -15.78 -7.90 3.75
C THR A 142 -14.56 -7.12 3.23
N ARG A 143 -14.77 -5.86 2.80
CA ARG A 143 -13.75 -4.96 2.29
C ARG A 143 -13.30 -3.91 3.31
N GLY A 144 -13.89 -3.92 4.51
CA GLY A 144 -13.58 -2.95 5.55
C GLY A 144 -12.19 -3.15 6.16
N PHE A 145 -11.64 -2.07 6.69
CA PHE A 145 -10.36 -2.06 7.41
C PHE A 145 -10.29 -3.15 8.50
N ALA A 146 -11.36 -3.30 9.28
CA ALA A 146 -11.45 -4.29 10.37
C ALA A 146 -11.31 -5.76 9.91
N ILE A 147 -11.47 -6.04 8.61
CA ILE A 147 -11.33 -7.39 8.04
C ILE A 147 -10.02 -7.51 7.26
N LEU A 148 -9.72 -6.54 6.39
CA LEU A 148 -8.53 -6.59 5.54
C LEU A 148 -7.23 -6.36 6.31
N ALA A 149 -7.22 -5.43 7.28
CA ALA A 149 -6.00 -5.12 8.01
C ALA A 149 -5.52 -6.33 8.83
N PRO A 150 -6.35 -7.04 9.63
CA PRO A 150 -5.92 -8.27 10.30
C PRO A 150 -5.45 -9.37 9.34
N LYS A 151 -6.13 -9.53 8.19
CA LYS A 151 -5.74 -10.51 7.17
C LYS A 151 -4.33 -10.22 6.64
N TRP A 152 -4.13 -9.02 6.07
CA TRP A 152 -2.83 -8.63 5.50
C TRP A 152 -1.74 -8.56 6.56
N TRP A 153 -2.06 -8.13 7.78
CA TRP A 153 -1.12 -8.12 8.89
C TRP A 153 -0.61 -9.53 9.19
N ASN A 154 -1.50 -10.52 9.27
CA ASN A 154 -1.13 -11.89 9.58
C ASN A 154 -0.34 -12.59 8.45
N GLU A 155 -0.43 -12.10 7.21
CA GLU A 155 0.38 -12.52 6.08
C GLU A 155 1.84 -11.98 6.16
N LEU A 156 2.10 -10.98 7.00
CA LEU A 156 3.44 -10.40 7.14
C LEU A 156 4.42 -11.34 7.87
N PRO A 157 5.70 -11.35 7.44
CA PRO A 157 6.79 -11.93 8.20
C PRO A 157 6.86 -11.40 9.64
N ILE A 158 7.33 -12.26 10.55
CA ILE A 158 7.35 -11.97 11.99
C ILE A 158 8.23 -10.77 12.32
N ASP A 159 9.39 -10.67 11.67
CA ASP A 159 10.38 -9.59 11.83
C ASP A 159 9.82 -8.21 11.48
N ILE A 160 8.83 -8.15 10.57
CA ILE A 160 8.13 -6.91 10.24
C ILE A 160 7.11 -6.59 11.33
N ARG A 161 6.31 -7.57 11.75
CA ARG A 161 5.26 -7.37 12.78
C ARG A 161 5.82 -6.98 14.15
N THR A 162 7.00 -7.49 14.51
CA THR A 162 7.65 -7.19 15.79
C THR A 162 8.59 -5.99 15.72
N ALA A 163 8.54 -5.19 14.65
CA ALA A 163 9.36 -3.99 14.54
C ALA A 163 9.18 -3.03 15.73
N GLU A 164 10.30 -2.57 16.27
CA GLU A 164 10.38 -1.76 17.50
C GLU A 164 9.83 -0.34 17.33
N SER A 165 9.88 0.20 16.11
CA SER A 165 9.41 1.55 15.80
C SER A 165 8.65 1.62 14.48
N SER A 166 7.79 2.63 14.34
CA SER A 166 7.04 2.88 13.10
C SER A 166 7.98 3.09 11.90
N HIS A 167 9.13 3.73 12.11
CA HIS A 167 10.13 3.92 11.07
C HIS A 167 10.72 2.58 10.58
N ILE A 168 11.14 1.71 11.51
CA ILE A 168 11.67 0.38 11.17
C ILE A 168 10.60 -0.45 10.47
N PHE A 169 9.36 -0.42 10.98
CA PHE A 169 8.22 -1.09 10.38
C PHE A 169 8.00 -0.66 8.93
N GLN A 170 7.89 0.66 8.68
CA GLN A 170 7.69 1.23 7.34
C GLN A 170 8.82 0.86 6.38
N SER A 171 10.08 0.92 6.84
CA SER A 171 11.23 0.52 6.03
C SER A 171 11.14 -0.95 5.63
N ARG A 172 10.98 -1.86 6.60
CA ARG A 172 10.91 -3.31 6.36
C ARG A 172 9.70 -3.69 5.50
N LEU A 173 8.55 -3.07 5.77
CA LEU A 173 7.33 -3.28 4.99
C LEU A 173 7.50 -2.85 3.54
N LYS A 174 8.08 -1.67 3.29
CA LYS A 174 8.35 -1.19 1.92
C LYS A 174 9.26 -2.17 1.19
N THR A 175 10.35 -2.62 1.82
CA THR A 175 11.26 -3.60 1.25
C THR A 175 10.55 -4.91 0.92
N HIS A 176 9.78 -5.46 1.86
CA HIS A 176 9.03 -6.70 1.64
C HIS A 176 8.05 -6.60 0.47
N LEU A 177 7.26 -5.53 0.40
CA LEU A 177 6.33 -5.28 -0.70
C LEU A 177 7.05 -5.09 -2.04
N PHE A 178 8.24 -4.49 -2.03
CA PHE A 178 9.05 -4.31 -3.22
C PHE A 178 9.53 -5.65 -3.79
N ARG A 179 10.05 -6.54 -2.94
CA ARG A 179 10.46 -7.89 -3.35
C ARG A 179 9.29 -8.67 -3.95
N LEU A 180 8.13 -8.63 -3.28
CA LEU A 180 6.92 -9.32 -3.75
C LEU A 180 6.47 -8.90 -5.15
N HIS A 181 6.69 -7.65 -5.56
CA HIS A 181 6.20 -7.14 -6.85
C HIS A 181 7.25 -7.07 -7.95
N PHE A 182 8.54 -7.10 -7.60
CA PHE A 182 9.62 -6.87 -8.56
C PHE A 182 10.68 -7.98 -8.59
N GLU A 183 10.73 -8.90 -7.64
CA GLU A 183 11.75 -9.98 -7.59
C GLU A 183 11.14 -11.36 -7.86
N GLN A 184 9.95 -11.42 -8.45
CA GLN A 184 9.32 -12.64 -8.97
C GLN A 184 9.79 -12.96 -10.39
#